data_AF-A0A9X3JLL1-F1
#
_entry.id   AF-A0A9X3JLL1-F1
#
_cell.length_a   1.000
_cell.length_b   1.000
_cell.length_c   1.000
_cell.angle_alpha   90.00
_cell.angle_beta   90.00
_cell.angle_gamma   90.00
#
_symmetry.space_group_name_H-M   'P 1'
#
loop_
_entity.id
_entity.type
_entity.pdbx_description
1 polymer ?
#
loop_
_entity_poly.entity_id
_entity_poly.type
_entity_poly.pdbx_seq_one_letter_code
_entity_poly.pdbx_strand_id
1 'polypeptide(L)'
;MANKIVTRVALATVGGLATVSALWATGPTDAAADPSHFSVVDAGPDSTGANLRSCPGLPNQGQTTGCGVITVIPNGTSITMVCWIDGNPPSPGTSPRWFWVRDGAGQVGYMWSDLVAQQQPTPFCTDELTAWPATPSPSVILDQGAPVDTGYRYNISLSNFAPQAAVLVECFDSVDSTIPFYTFTSYTDGAGSAVVQDQCWSSDGPSHWVIANGMTSTVADW
;
A
#
# COMPACT_ATOMS: atom_id res chain seq x y z
N MET A 1 -50.86 37.06 -15.43
CA MET A 1 -49.80 36.86 -16.43
C MET A 1 -48.95 38.13 -16.44
N ALA A 2 -47.80 38.12 -15.77
CA ALA A 2 -46.96 39.31 -15.58
C ALA A 2 -45.59 39.08 -16.23
N ASN A 3 -45.27 39.88 -17.24
CA ASN A 3 -44.01 39.85 -17.96
C ASN A 3 -42.88 40.44 -17.10
N LYS A 4 -41.88 39.61 -16.78
CA LYS A 4 -40.60 40.05 -16.22
C LYS A 4 -39.67 40.47 -17.36
N ILE A 5 -39.43 41.78 -17.48
CA ILE A 5 -38.37 42.34 -18.31
C ILE A 5 -37.05 42.16 -17.56
N VAL A 6 -36.11 41.40 -18.13
CA VAL A 6 -34.77 41.19 -17.59
C VAL A 6 -33.80 42.09 -18.34
N THR A 7 -33.38 43.18 -17.71
CA THR A 7 -32.33 44.07 -18.19
C THR A 7 -30.97 43.40 -17.98
N ARG A 8 -30.25 43.09 -19.07
CA ARG A 8 -28.86 42.60 -19.00
C ARG A 8 -27.91 43.77 -19.05
N VAL A 9 -27.20 44.03 -17.95
CA VAL A 9 -26.06 44.96 -17.91
C VAL A 9 -24.82 44.17 -18.32
N ALA A 10 -24.25 44.52 -19.48
CA ALA A 10 -22.95 44.02 -19.90
C ALA A 10 -21.85 44.81 -19.19
N LEU A 11 -21.13 44.16 -18.27
CA LEU A 11 -19.96 44.72 -17.62
C LEU A 11 -18.73 44.38 -18.47
N ALA A 12 -18.16 45.38 -19.13
CA ALA A 12 -16.90 45.24 -19.86
C ALA A 12 -15.74 45.38 -18.86
N THR A 13 -15.08 44.27 -18.54
CA THR A 13 -13.81 44.25 -17.81
C THR A 13 -12.66 44.39 -18.79
N VAL A 14 -12.00 45.55 -18.73
CA VAL A 14 -10.75 45.83 -19.43
C VAL A 14 -9.62 45.83 -18.39
N GLY A 15 -8.54 45.10 -18.67
CA GLY A 15 -7.22 45.48 -18.20
C GLY A 15 -6.52 44.48 -17.29
N GLY A 16 -5.32 44.08 -17.74
CA GLY A 16 -4.25 43.67 -16.84
C GLY A 16 -3.85 42.20 -16.90
N LEU A 17 -3.37 41.71 -18.05
CA LEU A 17 -2.51 40.52 -18.09
C LEU A 17 -1.16 40.87 -17.43
N ALA A 18 -1.09 40.76 -16.11
CA ALA A 18 0.18 40.59 -15.41
C ALA A 18 0.52 39.09 -15.49
N THR A 19 1.41 38.71 -16.39
CA THR A 19 2.02 37.37 -16.39
C THR A 19 2.94 37.28 -15.19
N VAL A 20 2.39 36.88 -14.04
CA VAL A 20 3.19 36.40 -12.92
C VAL A 20 3.75 35.06 -13.39
N SER A 21 5.01 35.06 -13.81
CA SER A 21 5.79 33.84 -13.97
C SER A 21 5.94 33.22 -12.59
N ALA A 22 4.95 32.41 -12.19
CA ALA A 22 5.12 31.49 -11.09
C ALA A 22 6.25 30.55 -11.49
N LEU A 23 7.44 30.77 -10.91
CA LEU A 23 8.41 29.71 -10.73
C LEU A 23 7.69 28.69 -9.83
N TRP A 24 6.99 27.74 -10.46
CA TRP A 24 6.69 26.50 -9.81
C TRP A 24 8.05 25.89 -9.52
N ALA A 25 8.47 25.99 -8.25
CA ALA A 25 9.43 25.05 -7.73
C ALA A 25 8.76 23.70 -7.94
N THR A 26 9.15 23.02 -9.01
CA THR A 26 9.00 21.58 -9.09
C THR A 26 9.75 21.09 -7.87
N GLY A 27 9.00 20.78 -6.81
CA GLY A 27 9.52 19.91 -5.76
C GLY A 27 10.15 18.70 -6.43
N PRO A 28 11.08 18.00 -5.77
CA PRO A 28 11.62 16.77 -6.32
C PRO A 28 10.43 15.93 -6.77
N THR A 29 10.23 15.84 -8.08
CA THR A 29 9.36 14.84 -8.64
C THR A 29 10.06 13.58 -8.22
N ASP A 30 9.46 12.84 -7.28
CA ASP A 30 9.80 11.46 -7.05
C ASP A 30 9.71 10.81 -8.42
N ALA A 31 10.86 10.73 -9.10
CA ALA A 31 10.94 10.11 -10.39
C ALA A 31 10.40 8.71 -10.13
N ALA A 32 9.27 8.39 -10.77
CA ALA A 32 8.70 7.06 -10.69
C ALA A 32 9.86 6.09 -10.89
N ALA A 33 10.21 5.35 -9.84
CA ALA A 33 11.42 4.55 -9.81
C ALA A 33 11.44 3.71 -11.08
N ASP A 34 12.52 3.83 -11.86
CA ASP A 34 12.63 3.11 -13.12
C ASP A 34 12.40 1.61 -12.85
N PRO A 35 11.34 1.00 -13.44
CA PRO A 35 11.02 -0.39 -13.18
C PRO A 35 12.11 -1.36 -13.65
N SER A 36 13.18 -0.89 -14.31
CA SER A 36 14.36 -1.70 -14.64
C SER A 36 15.39 -1.86 -13.52
N HIS A 37 15.16 -1.33 -12.31
CA HIS A 37 16.12 -1.35 -11.21
C HIS A 37 15.70 -2.22 -10.01
N PHE A 38 14.93 -3.28 -10.23
CA PHE A 38 14.67 -4.26 -9.17
C PHE A 38 15.78 -5.29 -9.07
N SER A 39 16.07 -5.71 -7.84
CA SER A 39 16.82 -6.93 -7.60
C SER A 39 15.84 -8.09 -7.49
N VAL A 40 16.32 -9.31 -7.70
CA VAL A 40 15.44 -10.49 -7.80
C VAL A 40 15.94 -11.57 -6.85
N VAL A 41 15.01 -12.25 -6.19
CA VAL A 41 15.35 -13.43 -5.39
C VAL A 41 15.78 -14.57 -6.30
N ASP A 42 17.00 -15.07 -6.08
CA ASP A 42 17.58 -16.20 -6.82
C ASP A 42 18.37 -17.09 -5.87
N ALA A 43 17.67 -18.05 -5.24
CA ALA A 43 18.28 -19.05 -4.37
C ALA A 43 18.79 -20.29 -5.13
N GLY A 44 18.88 -20.23 -6.46
CA GLY A 44 19.27 -21.33 -7.31
C GLY A 44 18.14 -22.34 -7.60
N PRO A 45 18.39 -23.30 -8.51
CA PRO A 45 17.37 -24.20 -9.07
C PRO A 45 16.85 -25.26 -8.08
N ASP A 46 17.63 -25.57 -7.05
CA ASP A 46 17.30 -26.60 -6.05
C ASP A 46 16.54 -26.02 -4.82
N SER A 47 16.22 -24.72 -4.84
CA SER A 47 15.48 -24.04 -3.79
C SER A 47 14.15 -23.49 -4.31
N THR A 48 13.13 -23.41 -3.45
CA THR A 48 11.86 -22.75 -3.76
C THR A 48 11.93 -21.23 -3.56
N GLY A 49 12.96 -20.72 -2.87
CA GLY A 49 13.10 -19.30 -2.57
C GLY A 49 14.21 -18.98 -1.58
N ALA A 50 14.26 -17.73 -1.13
CA ALA A 50 15.21 -17.25 -0.14
C ALA A 50 14.53 -16.95 1.21
N ASN A 51 15.22 -17.30 2.30
CA ASN A 51 14.75 -16.96 3.63
C ASN A 51 14.89 -15.46 3.89
N LEU A 52 13.79 -14.81 4.26
CA LEU A 52 13.79 -13.47 4.83
C LEU A 52 13.93 -13.59 6.36
N ARG A 53 14.85 -12.85 6.97
CA ARG A 53 15.18 -12.99 8.40
C ARG A 53 15.01 -11.71 9.20
N SER A 54 14.81 -11.85 10.51
CA SER A 54 14.70 -10.71 11.43
C SER A 54 16.05 -10.03 11.76
N CYS A 55 17.18 -10.67 11.47
CA CYS A 55 18.52 -10.09 11.65
C CYS A 55 19.52 -10.62 10.60
N PRO A 56 20.65 -9.90 10.41
CA PRO A 56 21.66 -10.24 9.40
C PRO A 56 22.58 -11.37 9.91
N GLY A 57 22.06 -12.58 9.98
CA GLY A 57 22.85 -13.74 10.38
C GLY A 57 22.06 -15.00 10.65
N LEU A 58 22.78 -16.07 10.94
CA LEU A 58 22.23 -17.27 11.55
C LEU A 58 22.23 -17.14 13.09
N PRO A 59 21.33 -17.84 13.80
CA PRO A 59 21.47 -18.04 15.24
C PRO A 59 22.89 -18.56 15.57
N ASN A 60 23.45 -18.14 16.70
CA ASN A 60 24.76 -18.67 17.12
C ASN A 60 24.68 -20.19 17.33
N GLN A 61 25.80 -20.89 17.23
CA GLN A 61 25.85 -22.32 17.48
C GLN A 61 25.28 -22.65 18.87
N GLY A 62 24.28 -23.54 18.91
CA GLY A 62 23.56 -23.90 20.14
C GLY A 62 22.34 -23.02 20.46
N GLN A 63 22.13 -21.94 19.72
CA GLN A 63 20.88 -21.18 19.75
C GLN A 63 19.95 -21.69 18.65
N THR A 64 18.73 -22.05 19.03
CA THR A 64 17.64 -22.34 18.08
C THR A 64 16.78 -21.10 17.80
N THR A 65 16.97 -20.03 18.58
CA THR A 65 16.23 -18.77 18.52
C THR A 65 17.20 -17.59 18.47
N GLY A 66 16.87 -16.52 17.74
CA GLY A 66 17.72 -15.32 17.70
C GLY A 66 17.73 -14.59 16.36
N CYS A 67 17.72 -15.31 15.23
CA CYS A 67 17.54 -14.78 13.87
C CYS A 67 16.58 -15.67 13.07
N GLY A 68 15.30 -15.59 13.44
CA GLY A 68 14.24 -16.39 12.85
C GLY A 68 14.05 -16.08 11.37
N VAL A 69 13.66 -17.10 10.62
CA VAL A 69 13.08 -16.91 9.29
C VAL A 69 11.69 -16.32 9.51
N ILE A 70 11.46 -15.12 8.97
CA ILE A 70 10.15 -14.46 8.95
C ILE A 70 9.26 -15.18 7.95
N THR A 71 9.79 -15.41 6.75
CA THR A 71 9.11 -16.05 5.63
C THR A 71 10.12 -16.57 4.60
N VAL A 72 9.64 -17.28 3.58
CA VAL A 72 10.40 -17.61 2.38
C VAL A 72 9.84 -16.82 1.20
N ILE A 73 10.68 -16.01 0.56
CA ILE A 73 10.31 -15.27 -0.64
C ILE A 73 10.61 -16.14 -1.87
N PRO A 74 9.63 -16.42 -2.76
CA PRO A 74 9.85 -17.29 -3.91
C PRO A 74 10.92 -16.77 -4.88
N ASN A 75 11.64 -17.69 -5.54
CA ASN A 75 12.54 -17.34 -6.64
C ASN A 75 11.81 -16.54 -7.75
N GLY A 76 12.50 -15.57 -8.34
CA GLY A 76 11.93 -14.68 -9.35
C GLY A 76 11.14 -13.49 -8.79
N THR A 77 10.90 -13.43 -7.48
CA THR A 77 10.23 -12.29 -6.86
C THR A 77 11.11 -11.05 -6.91
N SER A 78 10.58 -9.94 -7.41
CA SER A 78 11.24 -8.64 -7.36
C SER A 78 11.27 -8.09 -5.94
N ILE A 79 12.44 -7.60 -5.54
CA ILE A 79 12.68 -6.97 -4.24
C ILE A 79 13.39 -5.63 -4.42
N THR A 80 13.13 -4.73 -3.49
CA THR A 80 13.88 -3.49 -3.34
C THR A 80 14.95 -3.71 -2.27
N MET A 81 16.21 -3.58 -2.65
CA MET A 81 17.31 -3.54 -1.68
C MET A 81 17.37 -2.13 -1.07
N VAL A 82 17.21 -2.03 0.25
CA VAL A 82 17.17 -0.76 0.98
C VAL A 82 18.56 -0.35 1.44
N CYS A 83 19.27 -1.27 2.10
CA CYS A 83 20.62 -1.07 2.59
C CYS A 83 21.35 -2.41 2.77
N TRP A 84 22.66 -2.37 3.02
CA TRP A 84 23.45 -3.57 3.33
C TRP A 84 24.17 -3.49 4.68
N ILE A 85 24.37 -4.63 5.31
CA ILE A 85 25.19 -4.78 6.51
C ILE A 85 25.92 -6.11 6.45
N ASP A 86 27.13 -6.17 6.99
CA ASP A 86 27.86 -7.43 7.13
C ASP A 86 27.50 -8.12 8.44
N GLY A 87 27.30 -9.43 8.39
CA GLY A 87 26.88 -10.26 9.52
C GLY A 87 27.44 -11.67 9.42
N ASN A 88 26.88 -12.61 10.19
CA ASN A 88 27.37 -13.99 10.17
C ASN A 88 26.89 -14.70 8.88
N PRO A 89 27.80 -15.11 7.96
CA PRO A 89 27.39 -15.76 6.72
C PRO A 89 26.75 -17.13 6.99
N PRO A 90 25.81 -17.60 6.16
CA PRO A 90 25.23 -18.93 6.30
C PRO A 90 26.22 -20.08 6.12
N SER A 91 27.34 -19.84 5.43
CA SER A 91 28.38 -20.84 5.19
C SER A 91 29.78 -20.23 5.30
N PRO A 92 30.76 -20.94 5.88
CA PRO A 92 32.14 -20.47 5.95
C PRO A 92 32.71 -20.15 4.57
N GLY A 93 33.45 -19.04 4.46
CA GLY A 93 34.10 -18.62 3.22
C GLY A 93 33.19 -17.95 2.18
N THR A 94 31.92 -17.72 2.53
CA THR A 94 30.97 -17.01 1.67
C THR A 94 30.81 -15.54 2.08
N SER A 95 30.10 -14.76 1.28
CA SER A 95 29.89 -13.33 1.54
C SER A 95 29.24 -13.11 2.93
N PRO A 96 29.82 -12.26 3.81
CA PRO A 96 29.16 -11.90 5.06
C PRO A 96 28.00 -10.92 4.85
N ARG A 97 27.76 -10.45 3.62
CA ARG A 97 26.84 -9.36 3.34
C ARG A 97 25.39 -9.81 3.37
N TRP A 98 24.57 -9.03 4.05
CA TRP A 98 23.12 -9.12 4.11
C TRP A 98 22.49 -7.83 3.61
N PHE A 99 21.40 -7.94 2.87
CA PHE A 99 20.60 -6.81 2.44
C PHE A 99 19.35 -6.71 3.30
N TRP A 100 19.04 -5.52 3.80
CA TRP A 100 17.68 -5.21 4.24
C TRP A 100 16.84 -5.00 2.98
N VAL A 101 15.87 -5.87 2.75
CA VAL A 101 15.06 -5.88 1.52
C VAL A 101 13.60 -5.70 1.83
N ARG A 102 12.85 -5.26 0.81
CA ARG A 102 11.40 -5.16 0.81
C ARG A 102 10.84 -5.88 -0.43
N ASP A 103 9.81 -6.70 -0.26
CA ASP A 103 9.08 -7.29 -1.40
C ASP A 103 7.86 -6.45 -1.80
N GLY A 104 7.19 -6.84 -2.88
CA GLY A 104 5.95 -6.18 -3.35
C GLY A 104 4.75 -6.34 -2.40
N ALA A 105 4.80 -7.28 -1.45
CA ALA A 105 3.78 -7.47 -0.43
C ALA A 105 4.04 -6.63 0.84
N GLY A 106 5.12 -5.84 0.87
CA GLY A 106 5.50 -5.00 2.01
C GLY A 106 6.23 -5.75 3.12
N GLN A 107 6.61 -7.02 2.91
CA GLN A 107 7.43 -7.77 3.84
C GLN A 107 8.85 -7.20 3.83
N VAL A 108 9.45 -7.07 5.02
CA VAL A 108 10.80 -6.55 5.20
C VAL A 108 11.63 -7.49 6.05
N GLY A 109 12.93 -7.53 5.78
CA GLY A 109 13.87 -8.31 6.55
C GLY A 109 15.23 -8.39 5.90
N TYR A 110 16.14 -9.12 6.54
CA TYR A 110 17.45 -9.40 6.03
C TYR A 110 17.44 -10.60 5.09
N MET A 111 17.99 -10.43 3.90
CA MET A 111 18.23 -11.48 2.93
C MET A 111 19.73 -11.57 2.65
N TRP A 112 20.24 -12.79 2.57
CA TRP A 112 21.65 -13.01 2.33
C TRP A 112 22.03 -12.65 0.89
N SER A 113 23.16 -11.95 0.70
CA SER A 113 23.53 -11.36 -0.59
C SER A 113 23.64 -12.36 -1.73
N ASP A 114 24.14 -13.57 -1.48
CA ASP A 114 24.30 -14.59 -2.52
C ASP A 114 22.96 -15.14 -3.04
N LEU A 115 21.82 -14.82 -2.39
CA LEU A 115 20.47 -15.21 -2.82
C LEU A 115 19.73 -14.07 -3.55
N VAL A 116 20.44 -12.98 -3.85
CA VAL A 116 19.91 -11.80 -4.54
C VAL A 116 20.66 -11.60 -5.85
N ALA A 117 19.95 -11.77 -6.96
CA ALA A 117 20.42 -11.46 -8.31
C ALA A 117 20.16 -10.00 -8.67
N GLN A 118 20.91 -9.50 -9.67
CA GLN A 118 20.76 -8.13 -10.20
C GLN A 118 20.85 -7.06 -9.09
N GLN A 119 21.82 -7.25 -8.20
CA GLN A 119 22.04 -6.37 -7.06
C GLN A 119 22.29 -4.94 -7.51
N GLN A 120 21.58 -4.01 -6.89
CA GLN A 120 21.78 -2.57 -7.10
C GLN A 120 22.76 -2.00 -6.07
N PRO A 121 23.49 -0.91 -6.39
CA PRO A 121 24.24 -0.17 -5.39
C PRO A 121 23.31 0.29 -4.27
N THR A 122 23.60 -0.15 -3.04
CA THR A 122 22.83 0.23 -1.85
C THR A 122 23.75 0.81 -0.77
N PRO A 123 23.25 1.75 0.05
CA PRO A 123 24.03 2.30 1.15
C PRO A 123 24.20 1.28 2.28
N PHE A 124 25.18 1.51 3.15
CA PHE A 124 25.32 0.76 4.39
C PHE A 124 24.11 1.03 5.32
N CYS A 125 23.64 0.02 6.05
CA CYS A 125 22.50 0.15 6.93
C CYS A 125 22.81 1.06 8.13
N THR A 126 21.91 2.00 8.37
CA THR A 126 21.80 2.78 9.60
C THR A 126 20.50 2.42 10.31
N ASP A 127 20.38 2.81 11.58
CA ASP A 127 19.12 2.63 12.32
C ASP A 127 17.95 3.32 11.60
N GLU A 128 18.19 4.45 10.94
CA GLU A 128 17.18 5.17 10.15
C GLU A 128 16.70 4.37 8.93
N LEU A 129 17.63 3.76 8.19
CA LEU A 129 17.31 2.98 6.99
C LEU A 129 16.62 1.64 7.30
N THR A 130 16.91 1.07 8.47
CA THR A 130 16.25 -0.17 8.95
C THR A 130 14.96 0.13 9.70
N ALA A 131 14.80 1.33 10.27
CA ALA A 131 13.55 1.86 10.81
C ALA A 131 12.60 2.43 9.75
N TRP A 132 12.89 2.22 8.45
CA TRP A 132 12.00 2.60 7.36
C TRP A 132 10.59 2.09 7.68
N PRO A 133 9.56 2.96 7.68
CA PRO A 133 8.23 2.56 8.08
C PRO A 133 7.81 1.34 7.29
N ALA A 134 7.34 0.30 8.00
CA ALA A 134 6.67 -0.82 7.36
C ALA A 134 5.69 -0.26 6.33
N THR A 135 5.64 -0.83 5.12
CA THR A 135 4.61 -0.43 4.16
C THR A 135 3.29 -0.49 4.91
N PRO A 136 2.54 0.61 5.03
CA PRO A 136 1.33 0.60 5.80
C PRO A 136 0.42 -0.49 5.22
N SER A 137 -0.10 -1.36 6.09
CA SER A 137 -0.95 -2.47 5.63
C SER A 137 -2.22 -1.90 4.97
N PRO A 138 -2.78 -2.61 3.97
CA PRO A 138 -4.09 -2.27 3.43
C PRO A 138 -5.10 -2.10 4.56
N SER A 139 -5.92 -1.06 4.49
CA SER A 139 -6.94 -0.78 5.49
C SER A 139 -8.24 -0.33 4.86
N VAL A 140 -9.33 -0.67 5.53
CA VAL A 140 -10.69 -0.30 5.13
C VAL A 140 -11.33 0.41 6.30
N ILE A 141 -11.82 1.63 6.06
CA ILE A 141 -12.55 2.41 7.05
C ILE A 141 -13.97 2.58 6.52
N LEU A 142 -14.94 2.35 7.40
CA LEU A 142 -16.35 2.61 7.14
C LEU A 142 -16.81 3.75 8.04
N ASP A 143 -17.25 4.83 7.40
CA ASP A 143 -17.90 5.96 8.04
C ASP A 143 -19.36 6.07 7.58
N GLN A 144 -20.17 6.76 8.37
CA GLN A 144 -21.54 7.12 8.00
C GLN A 144 -21.50 8.14 6.85
N GLY A 145 -22.17 7.83 5.75
CA GLY A 145 -22.30 8.69 4.57
C GLY A 145 -23.55 9.57 4.60
N ALA A 146 -23.98 10.03 3.42
CA ALA A 146 -25.16 10.87 3.28
C ALA A 146 -26.45 10.13 3.68
N PRO A 147 -27.42 10.81 4.34
CA PRO A 147 -28.72 10.22 4.61
C PRO A 147 -29.48 9.94 3.30
N VAL A 148 -30.32 8.92 3.32
CA VAL A 148 -31.30 8.60 2.26
C VAL A 148 -32.68 8.42 2.88
N ASP A 149 -33.69 8.08 2.07
CA ASP A 149 -35.10 7.98 2.52
C ASP A 149 -35.28 7.11 3.78
N THR A 150 -34.49 6.04 3.91
CA THR A 150 -34.45 5.20 5.11
C THR A 150 -33.01 4.80 5.49
N GLY A 151 -32.31 5.58 6.31
CA GLY A 151 -30.95 5.24 6.80
C GLY A 151 -29.84 6.06 6.13
N TYR A 152 -28.64 5.48 6.05
CA TYR A 152 -27.43 6.20 5.60
C TYR A 152 -26.61 5.43 4.57
N ARG A 153 -26.06 6.14 3.58
CA ARG A 153 -25.07 5.55 2.67
C ARG A 153 -23.79 5.22 3.42
N TYR A 154 -23.02 4.30 2.87
CA TYR A 154 -21.72 3.94 3.40
C TYR A 154 -20.67 4.88 2.77
N ASN A 155 -19.82 5.50 3.59
CA ASN A 155 -18.63 6.21 3.13
C ASN A 155 -17.41 5.32 3.39
N ILE A 156 -16.96 4.63 2.35
CA ILE A 156 -15.91 3.61 2.42
C ILE A 156 -14.60 4.24 1.96
N SER A 157 -13.59 4.24 2.85
CA SER A 157 -12.23 4.66 2.52
C SER A 157 -11.31 3.45 2.45
N LEU A 158 -10.64 3.28 1.31
CA LEU A 158 -9.60 2.29 1.07
C LEU A 158 -8.24 2.98 1.13
N SER A 159 -7.27 2.40 1.82
CA SER A 159 -5.92 2.95 1.90
C SER A 159 -4.85 1.86 1.86
N ASN A 160 -3.70 2.19 1.30
CA ASN A 160 -2.52 1.32 1.21
C ASN A 160 -2.75 -0.02 0.49
N PHE A 161 -3.73 -0.06 -0.42
CA PHE A 161 -3.83 -1.16 -1.38
C PHE A 161 -2.77 -0.98 -2.48
N ALA A 162 -2.58 -1.99 -3.32
CA ALA A 162 -1.73 -1.81 -4.50
C ALA A 162 -2.25 -0.64 -5.37
N PRO A 163 -1.37 0.18 -5.96
CA PRO A 163 -1.77 1.25 -6.88
C PRO A 163 -2.58 0.72 -8.07
N GLN A 164 -3.63 1.44 -8.49
CA GLN A 164 -4.47 1.07 -9.64
C GLN A 164 -5.10 -0.33 -9.54
N ALA A 165 -5.23 -0.86 -8.34
CA ALA A 165 -5.73 -2.21 -8.11
C ALA A 165 -7.26 -2.25 -8.15
N ALA A 166 -7.77 -3.34 -8.72
CA ALA A 166 -9.17 -3.72 -8.57
C ALA A 166 -9.37 -4.34 -7.18
N VAL A 167 -10.20 -3.70 -6.35
CA VAL A 167 -10.54 -4.14 -5.00
C VAL A 167 -12.00 -4.59 -4.98
N LEU A 168 -12.25 -5.88 -4.75
CA LEU A 168 -13.60 -6.39 -4.51
C LEU A 168 -14.08 -5.89 -3.15
N VAL A 169 -15.24 -5.23 -3.12
CA VAL A 169 -15.88 -4.72 -1.91
C VAL A 169 -17.22 -5.42 -1.71
N GLU A 170 -17.41 -5.92 -0.50
CA GLU A 170 -18.60 -6.66 -0.05
C GLU A 170 -19.23 -5.89 1.11
N CYS A 171 -20.50 -5.52 0.97
CA CYS A 171 -21.23 -4.73 1.95
C CYS A 171 -22.18 -5.60 2.77
N PHE A 172 -22.13 -5.43 4.08
CA PHE A 172 -22.89 -6.22 5.05
C PHE A 172 -23.65 -5.32 6.01
N ASP A 173 -24.71 -5.90 6.56
CA ASP A 173 -25.40 -5.40 7.73
C ASP A 173 -25.67 -6.56 8.69
N SER A 174 -26.14 -6.22 9.87
CA SER A 174 -26.40 -7.18 10.95
C SER A 174 -27.64 -8.07 10.74
N VAL A 175 -28.43 -7.89 9.68
CA VAL A 175 -29.55 -8.80 9.37
C VAL A 175 -29.03 -10.11 8.80
N ASP A 176 -28.03 -10.07 7.92
CA ASP A 176 -27.31 -11.25 7.43
C ASP A 176 -25.80 -11.01 7.42
N SER A 177 -25.10 -11.63 8.37
CA SER A 177 -23.65 -11.50 8.49
C SER A 177 -22.86 -12.47 7.62
N THR A 178 -23.53 -13.35 6.88
CA THR A 178 -22.91 -14.43 6.10
C THR A 178 -22.89 -14.15 4.61
N ILE A 179 -23.87 -13.40 4.10
CA ILE A 179 -24.00 -13.08 2.68
C ILE A 179 -24.00 -11.55 2.53
N PRO A 180 -23.11 -10.96 1.72
CA PRO A 180 -23.16 -9.53 1.48
C PRO A 180 -24.45 -9.17 0.73
N PHE A 181 -25.14 -8.12 1.17
CA PHE A 181 -26.34 -7.64 0.47
C PHE A 181 -26.00 -6.94 -0.84
N TYR A 182 -24.76 -6.47 -1.00
CA TYR A 182 -24.27 -5.83 -2.22
C TYR A 182 -22.77 -6.06 -2.40
N THR A 183 -22.34 -6.25 -3.65
CA THR A 183 -20.93 -6.43 -4.01
C THR A 183 -20.58 -5.59 -5.23
N PHE A 184 -19.38 -5.02 -5.25
CA PHE A 184 -18.88 -4.25 -6.39
C PHE A 184 -17.35 -4.23 -6.41
N THR A 185 -16.76 -3.74 -7.50
CA THR A 185 -15.31 -3.52 -7.60
C THR A 185 -15.00 -2.04 -7.59
N SER A 186 -14.12 -1.63 -6.67
CA SER A 186 -13.53 -0.29 -6.64
C SER A 186 -12.12 -0.33 -7.24
N TYR A 187 -11.63 0.80 -7.75
CA TYR A 187 -10.27 0.93 -8.23
C TYR A 187 -9.52 1.95 -7.38
N THR A 188 -8.35 1.57 -6.88
CA THR A 188 -7.46 2.49 -6.17
C THR A 188 -6.76 3.42 -7.15
N ASP A 189 -6.36 4.59 -6.67
CA ASP A 189 -5.55 5.55 -7.43
C ASP A 189 -4.07 5.11 -7.47
N GLY A 190 -3.21 5.98 -8.00
CA GLY A 190 -1.77 5.74 -8.05
C GLY A 190 -1.08 5.66 -6.69
N ALA A 191 -1.75 6.10 -5.61
CA ALA A 191 -1.28 6.01 -4.24
C ALA A 191 -1.89 4.81 -3.49
N GLY A 192 -2.70 3.97 -4.15
CA GLY A 192 -3.34 2.83 -3.49
C GLY A 192 -4.54 3.21 -2.63
N SER A 193 -5.17 4.35 -2.89
CA SER A 193 -6.32 4.87 -2.13
C SER A 193 -7.59 4.92 -2.98
N ALA A 194 -8.76 4.78 -2.35
CA ALA A 194 -10.04 5.04 -3.00
C ALA A 194 -11.08 5.50 -1.97
N VAL A 195 -12.07 6.28 -2.40
CA VAL A 195 -13.24 6.66 -1.59
C VAL A 195 -14.50 6.32 -2.37
N VAL A 196 -15.45 5.64 -1.71
CA VAL A 196 -16.70 5.20 -2.31
C VAL A 196 -17.87 5.63 -1.42
N GLN A 197 -18.84 6.35 -1.97
CA GLN A 197 -19.91 6.99 -1.19
C GLN A 197 -21.33 6.67 -1.69
N ASP A 198 -21.45 6.04 -2.85
CA ASP A 198 -22.73 5.92 -3.57
C ASP A 198 -23.15 4.47 -3.86
N GLN A 199 -22.32 3.49 -3.48
CA GLN A 199 -22.54 2.08 -3.83
C GLN A 199 -23.35 1.31 -2.79
N CYS A 200 -23.12 1.54 -1.50
CA CYS A 200 -23.76 0.78 -0.43
C CYS A 200 -24.65 1.64 0.46
N TRP A 201 -25.78 1.04 0.82
CA TRP A 201 -26.75 1.56 1.76
C TRP A 201 -27.60 0.37 2.24
N SER A 202 -27.95 0.37 3.53
CA SER A 202 -28.94 -0.53 4.12
C SER A 202 -29.81 0.26 5.11
N SER A 203 -31.11 -0.02 5.13
CA SER A 203 -32.04 0.45 6.18
C SER A 203 -32.15 -0.54 7.34
N ASP A 204 -31.47 -1.66 7.25
CA ASP A 204 -31.77 -2.85 8.03
C ASP A 204 -30.63 -3.16 9.00
N GLY A 205 -31.02 -3.49 10.23
CA GLY A 205 -30.10 -3.88 11.31
C GLY A 205 -29.35 -2.70 11.97
N PRO A 206 -28.90 -2.85 13.22
CA PRO A 206 -28.16 -1.80 13.93
C PRO A 206 -26.69 -1.66 13.56
N SER A 207 -26.06 -2.70 12.99
CA SER A 207 -24.60 -2.72 12.72
C SER A 207 -24.29 -2.95 11.24
N HIS A 208 -23.24 -2.28 10.78
CA HIS A 208 -22.81 -2.24 9.39
C HIS A 208 -21.28 -2.44 9.29
N TRP A 209 -20.83 -3.20 8.29
CA TRP A 209 -19.40 -3.31 7.97
C TRP A 209 -19.20 -3.62 6.49
N VAL A 210 -17.95 -3.52 6.05
CA VAL A 210 -17.54 -3.92 4.70
C VAL A 210 -16.34 -4.84 4.78
N ILE A 211 -16.20 -5.71 3.78
CA ILE A 211 -14.98 -6.48 3.54
C ILE A 211 -14.44 -6.05 2.17
N ALA A 212 -13.19 -5.61 2.12
CA ALA A 212 -12.51 -5.25 0.87
C ALA A 212 -11.29 -6.14 0.65
N ASN A 213 -11.34 -7.00 -0.36
CA ASN A 213 -10.30 -7.99 -0.68
C ASN A 213 -9.85 -8.81 0.55
N GLY A 214 -10.80 -9.23 1.38
CA GLY A 214 -10.57 -9.97 2.63
C GLY A 214 -10.26 -9.11 3.87
N MET A 215 -10.13 -7.79 3.73
CA MET A 215 -9.91 -6.88 4.86
C MET A 215 -11.24 -6.32 5.38
N THR A 216 -11.56 -6.59 6.64
CA THR A 216 -12.79 -6.09 7.28
C THR A 216 -12.59 -4.66 7.79
N SER A 217 -13.59 -3.80 7.60
CA SER A 217 -13.62 -2.47 8.21
C SER A 217 -13.87 -2.52 9.72
N THR A 218 -13.84 -1.35 10.37
CA THR A 218 -14.55 -1.18 11.63
C THR A 218 -16.04 -1.45 11.45
N VAL A 219 -16.67 -2.04 12.46
CA VAL A 219 -18.13 -2.15 12.54
C VAL A 219 -18.68 -0.81 13.01
N ALA A 220 -19.67 -0.29 12.30
CA ALA A 220 -20.33 0.97 12.62
C ALA A 220 -21.80 0.71 13.00
N ASP A 221 -22.29 1.42 14.01
CA ASP A 221 -23.69 1.35 14.45
C ASP A 221 -24.39 2.69 14.20
N TRP A 222 -25.39 2.73 13.31
CA TRP A 222 -26.14 3.95 12.99
C TRP A 222 -27.53 3.69 12.40
#